data_AF-A0A257LFY2-F1
#
_entry.id   AF-A0A257LFY2-F1
#
_cell.length_a   1.000
_cell.length_b   1.000
_cell.length_c   1.000
_cell.angle_alpha   90.00
_cell.angle_beta   90.00
_cell.angle_gamma   90.00
#
_symmetry.space_group_name_H-M   'P 1'
#
loop_
_entity.id
_entity.type
_entity.pdbx_description
1 polymer ?
#
loop_
_entity_poly.entity_id
_entity_poly.type
_entity_poly.pdbx_seq_one_letter_code
_entity_poly.pdbx_strand_id
1 'polypeptide(L)' 'KPGASVDAELLIGMVRDKKGKVQAPKHIEFITDMPRTAVGKIDKKVLRAPFWAGQARQVG' A
#
# COMPACT_ATOMS: atom_id res chain seq x y z
N LYS A 1 7.56 -16.17 5.02
CA LYS A 1 7.74 -17.42 4.25
C LYS A 1 6.68 -17.46 3.15
N PRO A 2 6.92 -18.15 2.03
CA PRO A 2 5.85 -18.39 1.04
C PRO A 2 4.62 -18.96 1.75
N GLY A 3 3.43 -18.38 1.52
CA GLY A 3 2.19 -18.76 2.21
C GLY A 3 2.00 -18.19 3.62
N ALA A 4 2.90 -17.33 4.12
CA ALA A 4 2.66 -16.65 5.38
C ALA A 4 1.61 -15.54 5.19
N SER A 5 0.58 -15.58 6.02
CA SER A 5 -0.41 -14.50 6.16
C SER A 5 -0.06 -13.64 7.37
N VAL A 6 -0.28 -12.34 7.26
CA VAL A 6 -0.10 -11.38 8.35
C VAL A 6 -1.27 -10.41 8.34
N ASP A 7 -1.72 -10.05 9.53
CA ASP A 7 -2.80 -9.08 9.69
C ASP A 7 -2.29 -7.65 9.45
N ALA A 8 -3.08 -6.85 8.73
CA ALA A 8 -2.83 -5.43 8.52
C ALA A 8 -2.80 -4.66 9.85
N GLU A 9 -3.69 -4.96 10.79
CA GLU A 9 -3.76 -4.25 12.08
C GLU A 9 -2.50 -4.47 12.92
N LEU A 10 -1.94 -5.68 12.87
CA LEU A 10 -0.66 -5.99 13.51
C LEU A 10 0.45 -5.11 12.92
N LEU A 11 0.53 -4.99 11.61
CA LEU A 11 1.56 -4.17 10.94
C LEU A 11 1.40 -2.68 11.26
N ILE A 12 0.16 -2.16 11.26
CA ILE A 12 -0.14 -0.78 11.65
C ILE A 12 0.31 -0.54 13.10
N GLY A 13 -0.03 -1.47 14.01
CA GLY A 13 0.41 -1.43 15.41
C GLY A 13 1.92 -1.39 15.55
N MET A 14 2.64 -2.27 14.83
CA MET A 14 4.11 -2.29 14.85
C MET A 14 4.74 -0.97 14.41
N VAL A 15 4.17 -0.29 13.40
CA VAL A 15 4.66 1.01 12.94
C VAL A 15 4.33 2.09 13.97
N ARG A 16 3.12 2.08 14.53
CA ARG A 16 2.69 3.01 15.58
C ARG A 16 3.58 2.93 16.80
N ASP A 17 3.94 1.72 17.24
CA ASP A 17 4.74 1.50 18.43
C ASP A 17 6.19 1.98 18.24
N LYS A 18 6.74 1.85 17.02
CA LYS A 18 8.13 2.23 16.70
C LYS A 18 8.30 3.68 16.25
N LYS A 19 7.30 4.25 15.55
CA LYS A 19 7.39 5.55 14.88
C LYS A 19 6.31 6.54 15.29
N GLY A 20 5.40 6.15 16.18
CA GLY A 20 4.28 6.96 16.64
C GLY A 20 3.09 6.97 15.69
N LYS A 21 1.94 7.45 16.21
CA LYS A 21 0.64 7.46 15.53
C LYS A 21 0.64 8.25 14.22
N VAL A 22 1.43 9.32 14.12
CA VAL A 22 1.49 10.18 12.91
C VAL A 22 2.08 9.42 11.71
N GLN A 23 3.01 8.51 11.96
CA GLN A 23 3.71 7.75 10.92
C GLN A 23 3.05 6.40 10.63
N ALA A 24 2.09 5.98 11.44
CA ALA A 24 1.36 4.75 11.24
C ALA A 24 0.44 4.87 10.02
N PRO A 25 0.50 3.95 9.05
CA PRO A 25 -0.42 3.95 7.93
C PRO A 25 -1.85 3.70 8.42
N LYS A 26 -2.83 4.27 7.71
CA LYS A 26 -4.26 4.07 8.00
C LYS A 26 -4.85 2.86 7.27
N HIS A 27 -4.18 2.42 6.22
CA HIS A 27 -4.63 1.34 5.36
C HIS A 27 -3.41 0.57 4.83
N ILE A 28 -3.52 -0.75 4.75
CA ILE A 28 -2.50 -1.63 4.17
C ILE A 28 -3.22 -2.56 3.21
N GLU A 29 -2.78 -2.59 1.96
CA GLU A 29 -3.24 -3.58 0.96
C GLU A 29 -2.14 -4.57 0.67
N PHE A 30 -2.51 -5.84 0.63
CA PHE A 30 -1.64 -6.92 0.21
C PHE A 30 -1.91 -7.21 -1.25
N ILE A 31 -0.87 -7.08 -2.08
CA ILE A 31 -0.90 -7.41 -3.50
C ILE A 31 -0.01 -8.62 -3.76
N THR A 32 -0.40 -9.43 -4.74
CA THR A 32 0.31 -10.67 -5.08
C THR A 32 1.61 -10.41 -5.84
N ASP A 33 1.68 -9.31 -6.60
CA ASP A 33 2.87 -8.89 -7.32
C ASP A 33 2.94 -7.36 -7.39
N MET A 34 4.16 -6.82 -7.52
CA MET A 34 4.38 -5.39 -7.64
C MET A 34 4.33 -4.99 -9.13
N PRO A 35 3.29 -4.27 -9.60
CA PRO A 35 3.16 -3.93 -11.00
C PRO A 35 4.33 -3.05 -11.44
N ARG A 36 4.88 -3.38 -12.61
CA ARG A 36 6.02 -2.66 -13.19
C ARG A 36 5.68 -2.10 -14.56
N THR A 37 6.30 -0.99 -14.90
CA THR A 37 6.26 -0.41 -16.23
C THR A 37 7.12 -1.25 -17.19
N ALA A 38 7.00 -0.98 -18.50
CA ALA A 38 7.81 -1.64 -19.53
C ALA A 38 9.34 -1.49 -19.31
N VAL A 39 9.76 -0.46 -18.56
CA VAL A 39 11.17 -0.21 -18.19
C VAL A 39 11.52 -0.74 -16.79
N GLY A 40 10.65 -1.57 -16.19
CA GLY A 40 10.90 -2.27 -14.92
C GLY A 40 10.73 -1.44 -13.65
N LYS A 41 10.29 -0.18 -13.74
CA LYS A 41 10.01 0.66 -12.55
C LYS A 41 8.65 0.31 -11.96
N ILE A 42 8.45 0.55 -10.66
CA ILE A 42 7.13 0.38 -10.03
C ILE A 42 6.10 1.30 -10.70
N ASP A 43 5.00 0.73 -11.18
CA ASP A 43 3.91 1.49 -11.77
C ASP A 43 2.96 2.02 -10.69
N LYS A 44 3.28 3.22 -10.18
CA LYS A 44 2.45 3.91 -9.20
C LYS A 44 1.09 4.31 -9.74
N LYS A 45 0.92 4.47 -11.06
CA LYS A 45 -0.37 4.88 -11.66
C LYS A 45 -1.35 3.73 -11.54
N VAL A 46 -0.92 2.51 -11.88
CA VAL A 46 -1.71 1.29 -11.74
C VAL A 46 -2.03 1.01 -10.27
N LEU A 47 -1.03 1.10 -9.38
CA LEU A 47 -1.24 0.90 -7.94
C LEU A 47 -2.25 1.87 -7.34
N ARG A 48 -2.28 3.11 -7.84
CA ARG A 48 -3.17 4.14 -7.33
C ARG A 48 -4.56 4.01 -7.92
N ALA A 49 -4.72 3.65 -9.20
CA ALA A 49 -6.02 3.69 -9.90
C ALA A 49 -7.25 3.25 -9.08
N PRO A 50 -7.23 2.16 -8.27
CA PRO A 50 -8.36 1.76 -7.45
C PRO A 50 -8.87 2.84 -6.49
N PHE A 51 -8.00 3.63 -5.86
CA PHE A 51 -8.41 4.64 -4.86
C PHE A 51 -8.92 5.95 -5.49
N TRP A 52 -8.86 6.08 -6.82
CA TRP A 52 -9.35 7.25 -7.56
C TRP A 52 -10.56 6.90 -8.44
N ALA A 53 -11.08 5.68 -8.35
CA ALA A 53 -12.33 5.31 -9.00
C ALA A 53 -13.47 6.21 -8.49
N GLY A 54 -14.18 6.86 -9.41
CA GLY A 54 -15.27 7.79 -9.06
C GLY A 54 -14.82 9.17 -8.54
N GLN A 55 -13.53 9.47 -8.53
CA GLN A 55 -13.00 10.78 -8.13
C GLN A 55 -12.58 11.59 -9.37
N ALA A 56 -13.12 12.80 -9.52
CA ALA A 56 -12.80 13.67 -10.66
C ALA A 56 -11.37 14.24 -10.63
N ARG A 57 -10.74 14.26 -9.44
CA ARG A 57 -9.39 14.81 -9.25
C ARG A 57 -8.45 13.76 -8.70
N GLN A 58 -7.35 13.54 -9.40
CA GLN A 58 -6.21 12.78 -8.89
C GLN A 58 -5.20 13.73 -8.24
N VAL A 59 -4.71 13.36 -7.06
CA VAL A 59 -3.67 14.10 -6.33
C VAL A 59 -2.59 13.07 -6.00
N GLY A 60 -1.41 13.19 -6.61
CA GLY A 60 -0.41 12.13 -6.54
C GLY A 60 0.95 12.51 -7.04
#